data_AF-A0A8K0I0U6-F1
#
_entry.id   AF-A0A8K0I0U6-F1
#
_cell.length_a   1.000
_cell.length_b   1.000
_cell.length_c   1.000
_cell.angle_alpha   90.00
_cell.angle_beta   90.00
_cell.angle_gamma   90.00
#
_symmetry.space_group_name_H-M   'P 1'
#
loop_
_entity.id
_entity.type
_entity.pdbx_description
1 polymer ?
#
loop_
_entity_poly.entity_id
_entity_poly.type
_entity_poly.pdbx_seq_one_letter_code
_entity_poly.pdbx_strand_id
1 'polypeptide(L)'
;MNLQVQAIVSGVKKIGPDMLISGFLQPIPDLSPVIPQADEISALDPTVSPYDTKIISFYKTWDPYGALSNFSPHPVRMPDEDGTYFMWSSVEHYYQAHKFVGVDSPLARDFVEQIKLAKSPEEAARLGRKLQRENPELVRPNWESVKIEVMYRALKCKFSMHPHLKSMLCSTAGSVLVEGSPHDLFWGGGREGEGLNYLGRLLMQLRSEILKENSKLKANSS
;
A
#
# COMPACT_ATOMS: atom_id res chain seq x y z
N MET A 1 -54.60 -26.39 -16.14
CA MET A 1 -54.42 -24.94 -15.92
C MET A 1 -53.08 -24.56 -16.52
N ASN A 2 -53.10 -23.63 -17.47
CA ASN A 2 -52.00 -23.24 -18.35
C ASN A 2 -50.78 -22.69 -17.60
N LEU A 3 -49.57 -23.06 -18.02
CA LEU A 3 -48.60 -22.14 -18.63
C LEU A 3 -47.38 -22.93 -19.16
N GLN A 4 -47.38 -23.02 -20.48
CA GLN A 4 -46.28 -23.32 -21.40
C GLN A 4 -45.32 -22.09 -21.36
N VAL A 5 -44.00 -22.13 -21.58
CA VAL A 5 -43.36 -22.14 -22.91
C VAL A 5 -41.83 -22.05 -22.73
N GLN A 6 -41.16 -23.10 -23.23
CA GLN A 6 -39.99 -23.17 -24.14
C GLN A 6 -38.62 -22.56 -23.81
N ALA A 7 -37.65 -23.46 -24.02
CA ALA A 7 -36.26 -23.24 -24.37
C ALA A 7 -36.05 -22.12 -25.39
N ILE A 8 -35.08 -21.25 -25.11
CA ILE A 8 -34.56 -20.29 -26.07
C ILE A 8 -33.45 -20.98 -26.87
N VAL A 9 -33.82 -21.42 -28.06
CA VAL A 9 -32.92 -21.76 -29.16
C VAL A 9 -32.25 -20.45 -29.61
N SER A 10 -30.91 -20.39 -29.57
CA SER A 10 -30.13 -19.31 -30.17
C SER A 10 -30.25 -19.38 -31.69
N GLY A 11 -31.21 -18.65 -32.24
CA GLY A 11 -31.39 -18.48 -33.67
C GLY A 11 -30.34 -17.54 -34.25
N VAL A 12 -29.36 -18.09 -34.96
CA VAL A 12 -28.51 -17.29 -35.88
C VAL A 12 -29.33 -17.01 -37.14
N LYS A 13 -29.77 -15.77 -37.32
CA LYS A 13 -30.45 -15.35 -38.55
C LYS A 13 -29.41 -14.73 -39.51
N LYS A 14 -29.10 -15.45 -40.59
CA LYS A 14 -28.22 -14.99 -41.66
C LYS A 14 -29.03 -14.18 -42.68
N ILE A 15 -28.74 -12.90 -42.84
CA ILE A 15 -29.30 -12.05 -43.91
C ILE A 15 -28.17 -11.17 -44.48
N GLY A 16 -27.83 -11.37 -45.75
CA GLY A 16 -27.09 -10.41 -46.60
C GLY A 16 -25.59 -10.21 -46.33
N PRO A 17 -24.83 -9.63 -47.27
CA PRO A 17 -23.37 -9.52 -47.18
C PRO A 17 -22.85 -8.28 -46.43
N ASP A 18 -23.71 -7.41 -45.89
CA ASP A 18 -23.29 -6.14 -45.29
C ASP A 18 -23.45 -6.14 -43.77
N MET A 19 -22.32 -6.32 -43.09
CA MET A 19 -22.23 -6.43 -41.63
C MET A 19 -22.15 -5.02 -41.00
N LEU A 20 -23.28 -4.42 -40.63
CA LEU A 20 -23.30 -3.30 -39.70
C LEU A 20 -23.43 -3.84 -38.27
N ILE A 21 -22.30 -3.92 -37.57
CA ILE A 21 -22.27 -4.20 -36.13
C ILE A 21 -22.77 -2.93 -35.42
N SER A 22 -24.06 -2.88 -35.07
CA SER A 22 -24.55 -1.99 -34.01
C SER A 22 -24.05 -2.53 -32.67
N GLY A 23 -22.77 -2.29 -32.40
CA GLY A 23 -22.19 -2.48 -31.08
C GLY A 23 -22.65 -1.32 -30.22
N PHE A 24 -23.39 -1.60 -29.15
CA PHE A 24 -23.46 -0.68 -28.04
C PHE A 24 -22.02 -0.46 -27.57
N LEU A 25 -21.46 0.71 -27.89
CA LEU A 25 -20.25 1.21 -27.25
C LEU A 25 -20.57 1.28 -25.76
N GLN A 26 -20.05 0.33 -24.99
CA GLN A 26 -19.97 0.52 -23.56
C GLN A 26 -19.17 1.82 -23.33
N PRO A 27 -19.64 2.73 -22.46
CA PRO A 27 -18.85 3.90 -22.14
C PRO A 27 -17.46 3.41 -21.73
N ILE A 28 -16.44 3.91 -22.41
CA ILE A 28 -15.04 3.67 -22.07
C ILE A 28 -14.94 3.99 -20.59
N PRO A 29 -14.54 3.03 -19.72
CA PRO A 29 -14.27 3.34 -18.33
C PRO A 29 -13.29 4.51 -18.34
N ASP A 30 -13.61 5.58 -17.65
CA ASP A 30 -12.72 6.72 -17.52
C ASP A 30 -11.39 6.21 -16.94
N LEU A 31 -10.39 6.01 -17.80
CA LEU A 31 -9.02 5.61 -17.46
C LEU A 31 -8.22 6.83 -17.01
N SER A 32 -8.87 7.84 -16.43
CA SER A 32 -8.18 8.84 -15.64
C SER A 32 -7.49 8.10 -14.49
N PRO A 33 -6.16 8.25 -14.34
CA PRO A 33 -5.44 7.62 -13.24
C PRO A 33 -6.09 8.05 -11.93
N VAL A 34 -6.17 7.13 -10.95
CA VAL A 34 -6.65 7.42 -9.59
C VAL A 34 -5.56 8.19 -8.84
N ILE A 35 -5.12 9.31 -9.42
CA ILE A 35 -4.51 10.38 -8.66
C ILE A 35 -5.62 10.80 -7.69
N PRO A 36 -5.39 10.75 -6.37
CA PRO A 36 -6.38 11.22 -5.41
C PRO A 36 -6.87 12.59 -5.85
N GLN A 37 -8.18 12.82 -5.79
CA GLN A 37 -8.75 14.12 -6.17
C GLN A 37 -7.98 15.23 -5.44
N ALA A 38 -7.79 16.37 -6.11
CA ALA A 38 -7.01 17.51 -5.58
C ALA A 38 -7.29 17.80 -4.09
N ASP A 39 -8.56 17.75 -3.71
CA ASP A 39 -9.04 17.99 -2.35
C ASP A 39 -8.60 16.91 -1.34
N GLU A 40 -8.52 15.63 -1.74
CA GLU A 40 -8.01 14.54 -0.89
C GLU A 40 -6.50 14.69 -0.64
N ILE A 41 -5.74 15.09 -1.66
CA ILE A 41 -4.29 15.27 -1.54
C ILE A 41 -3.97 16.42 -0.60
N SER A 42 -4.63 17.56 -0.76
CA SER A 42 -4.44 18.71 0.12
C SER A 42 -4.92 18.43 1.55
N ALA A 43 -5.94 17.58 1.75
CA ALA A 43 -6.37 17.14 3.08
C ALA A 43 -5.33 16.24 3.78
N LEU A 44 -4.68 15.34 3.03
CA LEU A 44 -3.62 14.46 3.55
C LEU A 44 -2.32 15.24 3.83
N ASP A 45 -1.93 16.12 2.91
CA ASP A 45 -0.77 16.98 3.05
C ASP A 45 -1.04 18.40 2.49
N PRO A 46 -1.25 19.38 3.40
CA PRO A 46 -1.49 20.76 3.02
C PRO A 46 -0.35 21.44 2.24
N THR A 47 0.85 20.86 2.23
CA THR A 47 1.97 21.40 1.46
C THR A 47 1.82 21.18 -0.03
N VAL A 48 0.97 20.22 -0.45
CA VAL A 48 0.75 19.89 -1.85
C VAL A 48 -0.34 20.79 -2.45
N SER A 49 0.06 21.63 -3.42
CA SER A 49 -0.85 22.42 -4.26
C SER A 49 -1.32 21.59 -5.46
N PRO A 50 -2.62 21.56 -5.78
CA PRO A 50 -3.16 20.73 -6.87
C PRO A 50 -2.87 21.24 -8.29
N TYR A 51 -2.35 22.47 -8.43
CA TYR A 51 -2.16 23.12 -9.75
C TYR A 51 -0.71 23.10 -10.26
N ASP A 52 0.27 22.74 -9.42
CA ASP A 52 1.70 22.69 -9.77
C ASP A 52 2.43 21.63 -8.94
N THR A 53 1.95 20.38 -9.03
CA THR A 53 2.43 19.30 -8.18
C THR A 53 3.56 18.52 -8.84
N LYS A 54 4.74 18.55 -8.23
CA LYS A 54 5.81 17.61 -8.59
C LYS A 54 5.45 16.20 -8.11
N ILE A 55 5.52 15.22 -9.00
CA ILE A 55 5.39 13.80 -8.64
C ILE A 55 6.77 13.21 -8.39
N ILE A 56 6.96 12.58 -7.23
CA ILE A 56 8.14 11.79 -6.90
C ILE A 56 7.71 10.33 -6.86
N SER A 57 8.11 9.57 -7.87
CA SER A 57 7.96 8.12 -7.89
C SER A 57 9.16 7.47 -7.21
N PHE A 58 8.89 6.49 -6.35
CA PHE A 58 9.91 5.67 -5.71
C PHE A 58 9.50 4.20 -5.80
N TYR A 59 10.42 3.32 -6.18
CA TYR A 59 10.12 1.89 -6.29
C TYR A 59 11.30 1.06 -5.82
N LYS A 60 12.47 1.26 -6.43
CA LYS A 60 13.63 0.41 -6.16
C LYS A 60 14.45 0.99 -5.02
N THR A 61 14.99 0.14 -4.17
CA THR A 61 15.70 0.54 -2.95
C THR A 61 17.01 1.30 -3.22
N TRP A 62 17.53 1.25 -4.44
CA TRP A 62 18.73 1.99 -4.88
C TRP A 62 18.43 3.34 -5.53
N ASP A 63 17.16 3.69 -5.73
CA ASP A 63 16.78 5.01 -6.25
C ASP A 63 17.05 6.11 -5.20
N PRO A 64 17.17 7.39 -5.58
CA PRO A 64 17.39 8.48 -4.63
C PRO A 64 16.36 8.56 -3.49
N TYR A 65 15.14 8.08 -3.75
CA TYR A 65 14.05 7.97 -2.78
C TYR A 65 13.71 6.52 -2.42
N GLY A 66 14.57 5.56 -2.77
CA GLY A 66 14.38 4.13 -2.46
C GLY A 66 14.27 3.84 -0.96
N ALA A 67 14.86 4.70 -0.13
CA ALA A 67 14.70 4.66 1.32
C ALA A 67 13.28 4.99 1.80
N LEU A 68 12.38 5.49 0.94
CA LEU A 68 10.96 5.66 1.26
C LEU A 68 10.19 4.32 1.23
N SER A 69 10.67 3.33 0.46
CA SER A 69 10.05 2.00 0.37
C SER A 69 10.06 1.27 1.72
N ASN A 70 9.01 0.51 2.01
CA ASN A 70 8.96 -0.45 3.12
C ASN A 70 9.96 -1.61 2.97
N PHE A 71 10.46 -1.85 1.75
CA PHE A 71 11.52 -2.81 1.45
C PHE A 71 12.94 -2.26 1.71
N SER A 72 13.09 -0.99 2.10
CA SER A 72 14.43 -0.47 2.40
C SER A 72 15.03 -1.20 3.63
N PRO A 73 16.35 -1.52 3.64
CA PRO A 73 17.01 -2.25 4.73
C PRO A 73 17.30 -1.34 5.94
N HIS A 74 16.26 -0.77 6.53
CA HIS A 74 16.32 0.07 7.71
C HIS A 74 15.60 -0.61 8.86
N PRO A 75 16.33 -1.09 9.88
CA PRO A 75 15.70 -1.78 11.01
C PRO A 75 14.74 -0.88 11.79
N VAL A 76 13.67 -1.47 12.31
CA VAL A 76 12.66 -0.80 13.13
C VAL A 76 12.48 -1.52 14.47
N ARG A 77 12.42 -0.75 15.55
CA ARG A 77 12.20 -1.27 16.90
C ARG A 77 10.71 -1.20 17.21
N MET A 78 10.03 -2.33 17.14
CA MET A 78 8.57 -2.42 17.24
C MET A 78 8.16 -3.46 18.29
N PRO A 79 6.99 -3.30 18.94
CA PRO A 79 6.47 -4.32 19.82
C PRO A 79 6.21 -5.62 19.06
N ASP A 80 6.58 -6.73 19.69
CA ASP A 80 6.32 -8.10 19.29
C ASP A 80 5.00 -8.60 19.89
N GLU A 81 4.65 -9.88 19.65
CA GLU A 81 3.40 -10.48 20.13
C GLU A 81 3.22 -10.40 21.66
N ASP A 82 4.29 -10.55 22.42
CA ASP A 82 4.30 -10.53 23.89
C ASP A 82 4.41 -9.10 24.48
N GLY A 83 4.42 -8.07 23.62
CA GLY A 83 4.61 -6.68 24.01
C GLY A 83 6.06 -6.29 24.28
N THR A 84 7.01 -7.21 24.16
CA THR A 84 8.45 -6.87 24.18
C THR A 84 8.84 -6.19 22.88
N TYR A 85 9.90 -5.39 22.90
CA TYR A 85 10.36 -4.71 21.68
C TYR A 85 11.39 -5.57 20.96
N PHE A 86 11.13 -5.85 19.68
CA PHE A 86 12.02 -6.56 18.79
C PHE A 86 12.60 -5.61 17.72
N MET A 87 13.82 -5.90 17.26
CA MET A 87 14.48 -5.18 16.17
C MET A 87 14.21 -5.89 14.84
N TRP A 88 13.20 -5.43 14.11
CA TRP A 88 12.82 -6.00 12.82
C TRP A 88 13.75 -5.48 11.73
N SER A 89 14.25 -6.36 10.88
CA SER A 89 15.21 -6.02 9.81
C SER A 89 14.68 -4.99 8.80
N SER A 90 13.36 -4.93 8.61
CA SER A 90 12.68 -3.89 7.83
C SER A 90 11.21 -3.77 8.22
N VAL A 91 10.56 -2.72 7.71
CA VAL A 91 9.09 -2.54 7.80
C VAL A 91 8.36 -3.74 7.19
N GLU A 92 8.86 -4.30 6.09
CA GLU A 92 8.25 -5.46 5.43
C GLU A 92 8.25 -6.72 6.31
N HIS A 93 9.32 -6.97 7.08
CA HIS A 93 9.36 -8.11 8.01
C HIS A 93 8.26 -7.97 9.07
N TYR A 94 8.17 -6.79 9.67
CA TYR A 94 7.15 -6.48 10.67
C TYR A 94 5.74 -6.66 10.09
N TYR A 95 5.48 -6.07 8.92
CA TYR A 95 4.18 -6.10 8.25
C TYR A 95 3.72 -7.52 7.91
N GLN A 96 4.60 -8.35 7.35
CA GLN A 96 4.26 -9.73 6.96
C GLN A 96 4.06 -10.63 8.18
N ALA A 97 4.87 -10.49 9.22
CA ALA A 97 4.70 -11.24 10.46
C ALA A 97 3.40 -10.89 11.18
N HIS A 98 3.01 -9.61 11.18
CA HIS A 98 1.80 -9.13 11.84
C HIS A 98 0.49 -9.63 11.23
N LYS A 99 0.55 -10.34 10.10
CA LYS A 99 -0.58 -11.12 9.59
C LYS A 99 -0.94 -12.29 10.49
N PHE A 100 0.00 -12.85 11.23
CA PHE A 100 -0.17 -14.08 12.02
C PHE A 100 -0.12 -13.82 13.54
N VAL A 101 0.27 -12.62 13.96
CA VAL A 101 0.34 -12.22 15.37
C VAL A 101 -1.04 -12.19 16.02
N GLY A 102 -1.15 -12.76 17.23
CA GLY A 102 -2.39 -12.79 18.02
C GLY A 102 -3.36 -13.90 17.61
N VAL A 103 -2.92 -14.82 16.75
CA VAL A 103 -3.65 -16.05 16.42
C VAL A 103 -3.20 -17.14 17.38
N ASP A 104 -4.13 -17.76 18.12
CA ASP A 104 -3.81 -18.82 19.08
C ASP A 104 -3.56 -20.15 18.37
N SER A 105 -2.39 -20.24 17.71
CA SER A 105 -1.93 -21.44 17.00
C SER A 105 -0.40 -21.51 17.08
N PRO A 106 0.18 -22.64 17.53
CA PRO A 106 1.63 -22.84 17.48
C PRO A 106 2.20 -22.65 16.08
N LEU A 107 1.47 -23.08 15.04
CA LEU A 107 1.91 -22.93 13.66
C LEU A 107 1.96 -21.46 13.21
N ALA A 108 1.02 -20.63 13.67
CA ALA A 108 1.05 -19.19 13.40
C ALA A 108 2.25 -18.51 14.06
N ARG A 109 2.63 -18.94 15.28
CA ARG A 109 3.85 -18.47 15.96
C ARG A 109 5.11 -18.86 15.17
N ASP A 110 5.17 -20.10 14.68
CA ASP A 110 6.28 -20.55 13.82
C ASP A 110 6.38 -19.75 12.52
N PHE A 111 5.26 -19.31 11.94
CA PHE A 111 5.24 -18.45 10.77
C PHE A 111 5.85 -17.07 11.06
N VAL A 112 5.50 -16.48 12.20
CA VAL A 112 6.09 -15.22 12.67
C VAL A 112 7.61 -15.36 12.80
N GLU A 113 8.10 -16.41 13.44
CA GLU A 113 9.54 -16.65 13.61
C GLU A 113 10.27 -16.88 12.29
N GLN A 114 9.69 -17.65 11.36
CA GLN A 114 10.27 -17.81 10.03
C GLN A 114 10.36 -16.49 9.25
N ILE A 115 9.36 -15.62 9.38
CA ILE A 115 9.38 -14.30 8.74
C ILE A 115 10.41 -13.38 9.41
N LYS A 116 10.54 -13.41 10.73
CA LYS A 116 11.60 -12.67 11.46
C LYS A 116 13.00 -13.04 10.99
N LEU A 117 13.22 -14.32 10.71
CA LEU A 117 14.51 -14.88 10.29
C LEU A 117 14.79 -14.77 8.77
N ALA A 118 13.86 -14.23 7.98
CA ALA A 118 14.08 -14.00 6.56
C ALA A 118 15.30 -13.10 6.34
N LYS A 119 16.08 -13.38 5.28
CA LYS A 119 17.36 -12.68 5.02
C LYS A 119 17.17 -11.35 4.33
N SER A 120 16.00 -11.12 3.74
CA SER A 120 15.69 -9.92 2.97
C SER A 120 14.19 -9.59 3.04
N PRO A 121 13.81 -8.32 2.84
CA PRO A 121 12.41 -7.92 2.79
C PRO A 121 11.64 -8.64 1.67
N GLU A 122 12.27 -8.92 0.53
CA GLU A 122 11.69 -9.71 -0.56
C GLU A 122 11.40 -11.15 -0.11
N GLU A 123 12.30 -11.75 0.66
CA GLU A 123 12.08 -13.08 1.23
C GLU A 123 10.94 -13.06 2.26
N ALA A 124 10.92 -12.07 3.16
CA ALA A 124 9.82 -11.89 4.11
C ALA A 124 8.47 -11.72 3.41
N ALA A 125 8.41 -10.89 2.36
CA ALA A 125 7.22 -10.68 1.53
C ALA A 125 6.79 -11.95 0.80
N ARG A 126 7.74 -12.70 0.22
CA ARG A 126 7.47 -13.97 -0.45
C ARG A 126 6.91 -15.01 0.53
N LEU A 127 7.54 -15.15 1.69
CA LEU A 127 7.14 -16.09 2.73
C LEU A 127 5.76 -15.74 3.30
N GLY A 128 5.56 -14.50 3.76
CA GLY A 128 4.28 -14.07 4.33
C GLY A 128 3.11 -14.21 3.36
N ARG A 129 3.30 -13.87 2.07
CA ARG A 129 2.27 -14.09 1.02
C ARG A 129 2.01 -15.56 0.73
N LYS A 130 3.05 -16.41 0.79
CA LYS A 130 2.89 -17.86 0.62
C LYS A 130 2.08 -18.45 1.76
N LEU A 131 2.48 -18.18 3.00
CA LEU A 131 1.83 -18.68 4.22
C LEU A 131 0.37 -18.22 4.32
N GLN A 132 0.09 -16.96 3.98
CA GLN A 132 -1.27 -16.42 3.91
C GLN A 132 -2.16 -17.18 2.91
N ARG A 133 -1.62 -17.56 1.75
CA ARG A 133 -2.37 -18.30 0.72
C ARG A 133 -2.61 -19.75 1.10
N GLU A 134 -1.62 -20.37 1.73
CA GLU A 134 -1.67 -21.78 2.13
C GLU A 134 -2.48 -22.01 3.42
N ASN A 135 -2.55 -21.00 4.30
CA ASN A 135 -3.19 -21.08 5.62
C ASN A 135 -4.00 -19.80 5.91
N PRO A 136 -5.03 -19.49 5.10
CA PRO A 136 -5.82 -18.26 5.25
C PRO A 136 -6.53 -18.16 6.62
N GLU A 137 -6.85 -19.29 7.24
CA GLU A 137 -7.45 -19.39 8.58
C GLU A 137 -6.49 -18.97 9.71
N LEU A 138 -5.18 -18.99 9.45
CA LEU A 138 -4.15 -18.53 10.38
C LEU A 138 -3.80 -17.05 10.21
N VAL A 139 -4.43 -16.36 9.26
CA VAL A 139 -4.34 -14.91 9.17
C VAL A 139 -5.25 -14.29 10.21
N ARG A 140 -4.75 -13.27 10.90
CA ARG A 140 -5.48 -12.51 11.92
C ARG A 140 -6.86 -12.09 11.37
N PRO A 141 -7.97 -12.36 12.09
CA PRO A 141 -9.32 -12.16 11.56
C PRO A 141 -9.65 -10.73 11.08
N ASN A 142 -9.06 -9.72 11.71
CA ASN A 142 -9.25 -8.31 11.36
C ASN A 142 -8.13 -7.74 10.47
N TRP A 143 -7.32 -8.58 9.82
CA TRP A 143 -6.15 -8.15 9.05
C TRP A 143 -6.49 -7.04 8.03
N GLU A 144 -7.56 -7.21 7.26
CA GLU A 144 -7.94 -6.24 6.23
C GLU A 144 -8.27 -4.85 6.79
N SER A 145 -8.78 -4.75 8.02
CA SER A 145 -9.07 -3.46 8.65
C SER A 145 -7.86 -2.85 9.37
N VAL A 146 -6.88 -3.66 9.81
CA VAL A 146 -5.70 -3.18 10.54
C VAL A 146 -4.44 -3.02 9.70
N LYS A 147 -4.38 -3.58 8.49
CA LYS A 147 -3.16 -3.57 7.66
C LYS A 147 -2.61 -2.16 7.39
N ILE A 148 -3.49 -1.17 7.23
CA ILE A 148 -3.10 0.24 7.03
C ILE A 148 -2.40 0.78 8.28
N GLU A 149 -3.01 0.57 9.44
CA GLU A 149 -2.46 1.02 10.73
C GLU A 149 -1.14 0.32 11.07
N VAL A 150 -1.04 -1.00 10.82
CA VAL A 150 0.19 -1.77 11.03
C VAL A 150 1.35 -1.21 10.18
N MET A 151 1.09 -0.93 8.90
CA MET A 151 2.08 -0.30 8.01
C MET A 151 2.45 1.09 8.51
N TYR A 152 1.46 1.91 8.85
CA TYR A 152 1.66 3.28 9.30
C TYR A 152 2.54 3.37 10.55
N ARG A 153 2.26 2.54 11.57
CA ARG A 153 3.06 2.48 12.80
C ARG A 153 4.51 2.10 12.53
N ALA A 154 4.75 1.13 11.64
CA ALA A 154 6.09 0.69 11.29
C ALA A 154 6.87 1.76 10.51
N LEU A 155 6.21 2.46 9.57
CA LEU A 155 6.80 3.61 8.88
C LEU A 155 7.12 4.74 9.86
N LYS A 156 6.18 5.09 10.74
CA LYS A 156 6.40 6.12 11.76
C LYS A 156 7.60 5.79 12.65
N CYS A 157 7.74 4.53 13.07
CA CYS A 157 8.92 4.07 13.80
C CYS A 157 10.21 4.21 12.98
N LYS A 158 10.22 3.75 11.72
CA LYS A 158 11.37 3.89 10.80
C LYS A 158 11.84 5.34 10.70
N PHE A 159 10.95 6.27 10.36
CA PHE A 159 11.33 7.68 10.20
C PHE A 159 11.65 8.36 11.54
N SER A 160 11.15 7.86 12.68
CA SER A 160 11.56 8.32 14.00
C SER A 160 12.96 7.84 14.39
N MET A 161 13.34 6.62 14.01
CA MET A 161 14.64 6.03 14.37
C MET A 161 15.79 6.49 13.47
N HIS A 162 15.48 6.95 12.26
CA HIS A 162 16.48 7.29 11.24
C HIS A 162 16.37 8.77 10.85
N PRO A 163 17.10 9.69 11.51
CA PRO A 163 16.97 11.13 11.27
C PRO A 163 17.25 11.56 9.82
N HIS A 164 18.15 10.89 9.13
CA HIS A 164 18.46 11.17 7.72
C HIS A 164 17.28 10.85 6.79
N LEU A 165 16.55 9.76 7.07
CA LEU A 165 15.29 9.41 6.39
C LEU A 165 14.20 10.41 6.71
N LYS A 166 14.10 10.85 7.98
CA LYS A 166 13.17 11.92 8.39
C LYS A 166 13.39 13.18 7.57
N SER A 167 14.65 13.62 7.45
CA SER A 167 15.02 14.79 6.64
C SER A 167 14.72 14.59 5.15
N MET A 168 14.99 13.40 4.61
CA MET A 168 14.63 13.04 3.22
C MET A 168 13.12 13.12 2.99
N LEU A 169 12.30 12.59 3.91
CA LEU A 169 10.85 12.67 3.79
C LEU A 169 10.39 14.14 3.81
N CYS A 170 10.90 14.95 4.73
CA CYS A 170 10.57 16.38 4.81
C CYS A 170 11.01 17.16 3.55
N SER A 171 12.13 16.80 2.91
CA SER A 171 12.60 17.50 1.70
C SER A 171 11.69 17.29 0.49
N THR A 172 10.76 16.33 0.55
CA THR A 172 9.74 16.12 -0.48
C THR A 172 8.50 16.99 -0.31
N ALA A 173 8.44 17.88 0.69
CA ALA A 173 7.29 18.75 0.94
C ALA A 173 6.83 19.46 -0.35
N GLY A 174 5.52 19.51 -0.57
CA GLY A 174 4.91 20.03 -1.80
C GLY A 174 4.92 19.08 -2.99
N SER A 175 5.48 17.87 -2.86
CA SER A 175 5.42 16.83 -3.91
C SER A 175 4.47 15.70 -3.53
N VAL A 176 3.83 15.09 -4.53
CA VAL A 176 3.09 13.82 -4.36
C VAL A 176 4.07 12.66 -4.39
N LEU A 177 3.97 11.79 -3.40
CA LEU A 177 4.76 10.57 -3.32
C LEU A 177 3.97 9.41 -3.90
N VAL A 178 4.54 8.70 -4.88
CA VAL A 178 3.94 7.52 -5.50
C VAL A 178 4.86 6.33 -5.37
N GLU A 179 4.38 5.25 -4.76
CA GLU A 179 5.07 3.97 -4.80
C GLU A 179 4.88 3.38 -6.21
N GLY A 180 5.99 3.19 -6.94
CA GLY A 180 5.99 2.91 -8.38
C GLY A 180 5.87 1.44 -8.75
N SER A 181 5.36 0.57 -7.89
CA SER A 181 5.18 -0.85 -8.22
C SER A 181 4.13 -1.03 -9.32
N PRO A 182 4.49 -1.64 -10.46
CA PRO A 182 3.57 -1.82 -11.58
C PRO A 182 2.54 -2.94 -11.35
N HIS A 183 2.64 -3.65 -10.22
CA HIS A 183 1.82 -4.83 -9.92
C HIS A 183 1.05 -4.72 -8.60
N ASP A 184 1.40 -3.75 -7.75
CA ASP A 184 0.72 -3.54 -6.47
C ASP A 184 -0.34 -2.45 -6.63
N LEU A 185 -1.60 -2.86 -6.73
CA LEU A 185 -2.73 -1.94 -6.88
C LEU A 185 -3.22 -1.36 -5.56
N PHE A 186 -2.74 -1.86 -4.41
CA PHE A 186 -3.18 -1.38 -3.10
C PHE A 186 -2.16 -0.41 -2.51
N TRP A 187 -0.92 -0.87 -2.32
CA TRP A 187 0.15 -0.03 -1.77
C TRP A 187 0.79 0.86 -2.82
N GLY A 188 0.86 0.36 -4.06
CA GLY A 188 1.47 1.03 -5.20
C GLY A 188 0.51 1.82 -6.08
N GLY A 189 1.10 2.53 -7.04
CA GLY A 189 0.41 3.31 -8.05
C GLY A 189 -0.07 2.50 -9.25
N GLY A 190 0.28 1.22 -9.36
CA GLY A 190 -0.04 0.42 -10.55
C GLY A 190 0.79 0.84 -11.77
N ARG A 191 0.59 0.14 -12.90
CA ARG A 191 1.37 0.39 -14.11
C ARG A 191 0.93 1.66 -14.83
N GLU A 192 -0.38 1.89 -14.85
CA GLU A 192 -1.06 2.97 -15.58
C GLU A 192 -1.63 4.03 -14.62
N GLY A 193 -1.26 3.99 -13.33
CA GLY A 193 -1.80 4.92 -12.32
C GLY A 193 -3.15 4.48 -11.73
N GLU A 194 -3.50 3.20 -11.90
CA GLU A 194 -4.74 2.58 -11.44
C GLU A 194 -4.68 2.09 -9.99
N GLY A 195 -3.50 2.11 -9.37
CA GLY A 195 -3.29 1.71 -7.98
C GLY A 195 -3.68 2.79 -6.97
N LEU A 196 -4.08 2.36 -5.76
CA LEU A 196 -4.56 3.25 -4.70
C LEU A 196 -3.45 4.06 -4.03
N ASN A 197 -2.19 3.65 -4.21
CA ASN A 197 -0.99 4.30 -3.68
C ASN A 197 -1.07 4.56 -2.15
N TYR A 198 -1.59 3.61 -1.37
CA TYR A 198 -1.70 3.78 0.07
C TYR A 198 -0.34 4.04 0.74
N LEU A 199 0.76 3.48 0.22
CA LEU A 199 2.08 3.72 0.82
C LEU A 199 2.49 5.19 0.66
N GLY A 200 2.35 5.74 -0.54
CA GLY A 200 2.60 7.16 -0.80
C GLY A 200 1.72 8.06 0.08
N ARG A 201 0.42 7.74 0.19
CA ARG A 201 -0.52 8.47 1.07
C ARG A 201 -0.07 8.48 2.53
N LEU A 202 0.32 7.32 3.09
CA LEU A 202 0.81 7.22 4.46
C LEU A 202 2.11 8.01 4.69
N LEU A 203 3.02 8.02 3.72
CA LEU A 203 4.25 8.82 3.81
C LEU A 203 3.97 10.32 3.79
N MET A 204 3.04 10.78 2.96
CA MET A 204 2.61 12.18 2.93
C MET A 204 1.91 12.60 4.23
N GLN A 205 1.05 11.73 4.78
CA GLN A 205 0.46 11.97 6.10
C GLN A 205 1.56 12.11 7.18
N LEU A 206 2.52 11.19 7.22
CA LEU A 206 3.62 11.23 8.18
C LEU A 206 4.49 12.49 8.00
N ARG A 207 4.75 12.90 6.76
CA ARG A 207 5.46 14.14 6.43
C ARG A 207 4.74 15.35 7.02
N SER A 208 3.43 15.45 6.82
CA SER A 208 2.58 16.52 7.36
C SER A 208 2.61 16.57 8.89
N GLU A 209 2.55 15.41 9.57
CA GLU A 209 2.68 15.32 11.03
C GLU A 209 4.04 15.86 11.51
N ILE A 210 5.14 15.40 10.91
CA ILE A 210 6.50 15.80 11.28
C ILE A 210 6.73 17.30 11.08
N LEU A 211 6.26 17.86 9.96
CA LEU A 211 6.42 19.29 9.68
C LEU A 211 5.65 20.16 10.69
N LYS A 212 4.44 19.74 11.08
CA LYS A 212 3.65 20.41 12.12
C LYS A 212 4.36 20.38 13.48
N GLU A 213 4.93 19.23 13.86
CA GLU A 213 5.71 19.10 15.10
C GLU A 213 6.94 20.02 15.09
N ASN A 214 7.71 20.03 14.00
CA ASN A 214 8.89 20.89 13.86
C ASN A 214 8.56 22.38 13.95
N SER A 215 7.43 22.82 13.37
CA SER A 215 6.98 24.22 13.46
C SER A 215 6.59 24.61 14.89
N LYS A 216 5.89 23.73 15.62
CA LYS A 216 5.55 23.96 17.04
C LYS A 216 6.79 24.08 17.91
N LEU A 217 7.79 23.21 17.70
CA LEU A 217 9.05 23.27 18.44
C LEU A 217 9.79 24.58 18.22
N LYS A 218 9.85 25.07 16.97
CA LYS A 218 10.47 26.38 16.64
C LYS A 218 9.75 27.54 17.32
N ALA A 219 8.42 27.54 17.29
CA ALA A 219 7.59 28.58 17.90
C ALA A 219 7.73 28.62 19.43
N ASN A 220 7.93 27.48 20.09
CA ASN A 220 8.14 27.42 21.54
C ASN A 220 9.58 27.75 21.98
N SER A 221 10.52 27.80 21.03
CA SER A 221 11.93 28.12 21.26
C SER A 221 12.33 29.54 20.85
N SER A 222 11.38 30.31 20.28
CA SER A 222 11.53 31.72 19.88
C SER A 222 10.81 32.62 20.88
#